data_AF-A0A423W4U7-F1
#
_entry.id   AF-A0A423W4U7-F1
#
_cell.length_a   1.000
_cell.length_b   1.000
_cell.length_c   1.000
_cell.angle_alpha   90.00
_cell.angle_beta   90.00
_cell.angle_gamma   90.00
#
_symmetry.space_group_name_H-M   'P 1'
#
loop_
_entity.id
_entity.type
_entity.pdbx_description
1 polymer ?
#
loop_
_entity_poly.entity_id
_entity_poly.type
_entity_poly.pdbx_seq_one_letter_code
_entity_poly.pdbx_strand_id
1 'polypeptide(L)'
;MSTLQGFTGQAYQPQEDTYFDDGREVALLHFIYKHPKLSDMRGNPQRILEAIDEYGKTKKYLMNVGEHKSKIVVDLIKAVKPRTMVELGGYVGYSAIAFGAAFREAGGSRYYSLEYNPEFGAVISSLVDLAGLHDVVRVEIGPASASLRRLHAEGTLKNIDFMFLDHVKPLYTPDLKLCEELGLVGLGSVLAADNVVKPGNPPYLEYVRSTVEQKRATFQKNAELSFNKPKSNGYKTGNGDQLDESEVHGNPNLIYVSSFVEGWEPSGVPDAIEVTRCTGLQG
;
A
#
# COMPACT_ATOMS: atom_id res chain seq x y z
N MET A 1 13.01 -22.43 -2.89
CA MET A 1 13.76 -22.31 -1.63
C MET A 1 14.15 -20.86 -1.48
N SER A 2 13.94 -20.27 -0.29
CA SER A 2 14.28 -18.85 -0.08
C SER A 2 15.78 -18.63 -0.27
N THR A 3 16.15 -17.50 -0.87
CA THR A 3 17.54 -17.09 -1.10
C THR A 3 18.04 -16.13 -0.02
N LEU A 4 17.18 -15.75 0.93
CA LEU A 4 17.52 -14.84 2.01
C LEU A 4 18.60 -15.43 2.92
N GLN A 5 19.67 -14.66 3.12
CA GLN A 5 20.62 -14.88 4.21
C GLN A 5 19.93 -14.53 5.54
N GLY A 6 20.34 -15.13 6.66
CA GLY A 6 19.72 -14.89 7.97
C GLY A 6 19.57 -13.40 8.31
N PHE A 7 18.49 -13.04 9.00
CA PHE A 7 18.19 -11.65 9.36
C PHE A 7 19.34 -11.01 10.14
N THR A 8 19.84 -9.88 9.63
CA THR A 8 20.96 -9.12 10.20
C THR A 8 20.47 -7.74 10.64
N GLY A 9 19.61 -7.70 11.66
CA GLY A 9 19.05 -6.47 12.19
C GLY A 9 18.51 -6.62 13.61
N GLN A 10 18.10 -5.51 14.21
CA GLN A 10 17.33 -5.55 15.45
C GLN A 10 15.85 -5.61 15.09
N ALA A 11 15.19 -6.71 15.47
CA ALA A 11 13.75 -6.84 15.30
C ALA A 11 13.00 -5.83 16.19
N TYR A 12 11.80 -5.46 15.74
CA TYR A 12 10.83 -4.76 16.58
C TYR A 12 10.45 -5.62 17.78
N GLN A 13 9.78 -4.99 18.76
CA GLN A 13 9.16 -5.70 19.86
C GLN A 13 8.22 -6.81 19.33
N PRO A 14 8.02 -7.90 20.09
CA PRO A 14 7.15 -9.00 19.67
C PRO A 14 5.75 -8.52 19.34
N GLN A 15 5.14 -9.12 18.30
CA GLN A 15 3.76 -8.87 17.94
C GLN A 15 2.83 -9.44 19.02
N GLU A 16 1.97 -8.57 19.58
CA GLU A 16 0.91 -8.90 20.53
C GLU A 16 -0.37 -9.36 19.81
N ASP A 17 -1.34 -9.95 20.53
CA ASP A 17 -2.62 -10.39 19.95
C ASP A 17 -3.41 -9.24 19.30
N THR A 18 -3.46 -8.08 19.98
CA THR A 18 -3.89 -6.81 19.40
C THR A 18 -2.63 -6.05 19.02
N TYR A 19 -2.46 -5.75 17.72
CA TYR A 19 -1.21 -5.20 17.20
C TYR A 19 -1.38 -3.90 16.41
N PHE A 20 -2.59 -3.36 16.35
CA PHE A 20 -2.94 -2.05 15.78
C PHE A 20 -4.28 -1.58 16.39
N ASP A 21 -4.58 -0.29 16.24
CA ASP A 21 -5.85 0.34 16.69
C ASP A 21 -6.11 0.19 18.20
N ASP A 22 -5.04 0.19 18.99
CA ASP A 22 -5.08 0.14 20.46
C ASP A 22 -4.47 1.38 21.11
N GLY A 23 -4.33 2.46 20.32
CA GLY A 23 -3.75 3.73 20.72
C GLY A 23 -2.23 3.80 20.57
N ARG A 24 -1.56 2.73 20.09
CA ARG A 24 -0.10 2.77 19.85
C ARG A 24 0.29 3.77 18.77
N GLU A 25 -0.59 4.04 17.81
CA GLU A 25 -0.37 4.95 16.70
C GLU A 25 -0.23 6.39 17.22
N VAL A 26 -1.13 6.79 18.12
CA VAL A 26 -1.04 8.08 18.82
C VAL A 26 0.08 8.08 19.86
N ALA A 27 0.36 6.95 20.51
CA ALA A 27 1.50 6.84 21.42
C ALA A 27 2.85 7.01 20.69
N LEU A 28 2.97 6.51 19.46
CA LEU A 28 4.12 6.76 18.58
C LEU A 28 4.24 8.24 18.22
N LEU A 29 3.13 8.89 17.86
CA LEU A 29 3.12 10.33 17.60
C LEU A 29 3.63 11.11 18.83
N HIS A 30 3.13 10.79 20.02
CA HIS A 30 3.62 11.39 21.26
C HIS A 30 5.08 11.08 21.55
N PHE A 31 5.54 9.86 21.25
CA PHE A 31 6.94 9.48 21.40
C PHE A 31 7.85 10.37 20.54
N ILE A 32 7.51 10.54 19.26
CA ILE A 32 8.27 11.38 18.31
C ILE A 32 8.26 12.85 18.77
N TYR A 33 7.10 13.41 19.11
CA TYR A 33 6.99 14.82 19.52
C TYR A 33 7.58 15.13 20.91
N LYS A 34 7.85 14.11 21.73
CA LYS A 34 8.58 14.25 23.00
C LYS A 34 10.04 13.83 22.89
N HIS A 35 10.49 13.38 21.72
CA HIS A 35 11.83 12.88 21.52
C HIS A 35 12.87 14.00 21.69
N PRO A 36 13.98 13.80 22.43
CA PRO A 36 14.98 14.85 22.67
C PRO A 36 15.62 15.40 21.39
N LYS A 37 15.57 14.62 20.30
CA LYS A 37 16.07 15.01 18.96
C LYS A 37 15.00 15.53 18.00
N LEU A 38 13.84 15.97 18.49
CA LEU A 38 12.75 16.48 17.63
C LEU A 38 13.21 17.60 16.70
N SER A 39 14.14 18.46 17.13
CA SER A 39 14.73 19.52 16.29
C SER A 39 15.35 18.97 15.01
N ASP A 40 16.01 17.82 15.09
CA ASP A 40 16.76 17.21 14.00
C ASP A 40 15.83 16.50 13.01
N MET A 41 14.59 16.22 13.41
CA MET A 41 13.57 15.54 12.62
C MET A 41 12.82 16.47 11.66
N ARG A 42 12.75 17.77 11.97
CA ARG A 42 11.97 18.74 11.17
C ARG A 42 12.52 18.86 9.76
N GLY A 43 11.68 18.55 8.77
CA GLY A 43 12.07 18.53 7.36
C GLY A 43 13.04 17.40 6.99
N ASN A 44 13.20 16.39 7.86
CA ASN A 44 14.13 15.30 7.65
C ASN A 44 13.41 13.94 7.73
N PRO A 45 12.94 13.42 6.57
CA PRO A 45 12.26 12.13 6.49
C PRO A 45 13.04 10.99 7.15
N GLN A 46 14.35 10.90 6.92
CA GLN A 46 15.19 9.83 7.44
C GLN A 46 15.21 9.80 8.97
N ARG A 47 15.30 10.97 9.62
CA ARG A 47 15.30 11.07 11.09
C ARG A 47 13.96 10.69 11.71
N ILE A 48 12.87 10.90 10.99
CA ILE A 48 11.54 10.48 11.44
C ILE A 48 11.39 8.96 11.30
N LEU A 49 11.84 8.36 10.19
CA LEU A 49 11.87 6.91 10.02
C LEU A 49 12.68 6.23 11.13
N GLU A 50 13.88 6.76 11.43
CA GLU A 50 14.72 6.30 12.55
C GLU A 50 13.98 6.32 13.89
N ALA A 51 13.15 7.35 14.14
CA ALA A 51 12.36 7.47 15.37
C ALA A 51 11.18 6.49 15.41
N ILE A 52 10.54 6.22 14.27
CA ILE A 52 9.52 5.17 14.16
C ILE A 52 10.14 3.79 14.42
N ASP A 53 11.30 3.52 13.81
CA ASP A 53 12.07 2.31 14.03
C ASP A 53 12.51 2.16 15.49
N GLU A 54 12.94 3.25 16.15
CA GLU A 54 13.25 3.26 17.58
C GLU A 54 12.04 2.89 18.45
N TYR A 55 10.86 3.45 18.15
CA TYR A 55 9.63 3.08 18.86
C TYR A 55 9.31 1.59 18.65
N GLY A 56 9.37 1.13 17.40
CA GLY A 56 9.18 -0.27 17.02
C GLY A 56 10.10 -1.22 17.80
N LYS A 57 11.39 -0.84 17.92
CA LYS A 57 12.44 -1.61 18.60
C LYS A 57 12.37 -1.55 20.13
N THR A 58 11.86 -0.46 20.72
CA THR A 58 12.01 -0.21 22.17
C THR A 58 10.70 -0.12 22.95
N LYS A 59 9.56 0.10 22.29
CA LYS A 59 8.27 0.36 22.94
C LYS A 59 7.23 -0.67 22.58
N LYS A 60 6.87 -0.78 21.29
CA LYS A 60 5.77 -1.64 20.85
C LYS A 60 5.93 -2.02 19.39
N TYR A 61 5.46 -3.21 19.05
CA TYR A 61 5.40 -3.66 17.66
C TYR A 61 4.57 -2.68 16.81
N LEU A 62 5.03 -2.43 15.58
CA LEU A 62 4.33 -1.68 14.56
C LEU A 62 4.29 -2.53 13.28
N MET A 63 3.16 -2.52 12.58
CA MET A 63 2.94 -3.31 11.37
C MET A 63 3.35 -2.58 10.07
N ASN A 64 4.20 -1.55 10.15
CA ASN A 64 4.72 -0.89 8.95
C ASN A 64 5.64 -1.81 8.14
N VAL A 65 5.78 -1.54 6.85
CA VAL A 65 6.65 -2.25 5.89
C VAL A 65 8.12 -2.47 6.37
N GLY A 66 8.64 -1.59 7.23
CA GLY A 66 9.97 -1.69 7.82
C GLY A 66 11.13 -1.38 6.86
N GLU A 67 12.34 -1.27 7.43
CA GLU A 67 13.55 -0.81 6.71
C GLU A 67 13.86 -1.66 5.45
N HIS A 68 13.81 -2.99 5.56
CA HIS A 68 14.27 -3.88 4.49
C HIS A 68 13.34 -3.86 3.27
N LYS A 69 12.03 -4.03 3.47
CA LYS A 69 11.07 -4.00 2.36
C LYS A 69 10.85 -2.57 1.85
N SER A 70 10.91 -1.56 2.72
CA SER A 70 10.87 -0.15 2.29
C SER A 70 11.99 0.17 1.30
N LYS A 71 13.21 -0.32 1.55
CA LYS A 71 14.33 -0.13 0.63
C LYS A 71 14.05 -0.68 -0.78
N ILE A 72 13.41 -1.85 -0.90
CA ILE A 72 13.04 -2.43 -2.19
C ILE A 72 12.13 -1.48 -2.97
N VAL A 73 11.10 -0.94 -2.29
CA VAL A 73 10.12 -0.03 -2.91
C VAL A 73 10.75 1.33 -3.23
N VAL A 74 11.61 1.87 -2.36
CA VAL A 74 12.37 3.11 -2.61
C VAL A 74 13.27 2.99 -3.84
N ASP A 75 14.02 1.89 -3.97
CA ASP A 75 14.88 1.65 -5.14
C ASP A 75 14.03 1.55 -6.42
N LEU A 76 12.85 0.90 -6.32
CA LEU A 76 11.91 0.80 -7.42
C LEU A 76 11.34 2.17 -7.83
N ILE A 77 10.98 3.03 -6.88
CA ILE A 77 10.53 4.41 -7.14
C ILE A 77 11.61 5.21 -7.86
N LYS A 78 12.88 5.11 -7.40
CA LYS A 78 14.03 5.78 -8.03
C LYS A 78 14.29 5.31 -9.46
N ALA A 79 14.03 4.03 -9.74
CA ALA A 79 14.15 3.46 -11.07
C ALA A 79 12.99 3.85 -12.00
N VAL A 80 11.75 3.82 -11.49
CA VAL A 80 10.53 4.09 -12.27
C VAL A 80 10.33 5.59 -12.52
N LYS A 81 10.70 6.44 -11.55
CA LYS A 81 10.47 7.89 -11.55
C LYS A 81 9.01 8.27 -11.85
N PRO A 82 8.05 7.75 -11.06
CA PRO A 82 6.62 7.99 -11.30
C PRO A 82 6.27 9.47 -11.12
N ARG A 83 5.31 9.97 -11.91
CA ARG A 83 4.76 11.33 -11.75
C ARG A 83 3.57 11.35 -10.80
N THR A 84 2.81 10.26 -10.75
CA THR A 84 1.67 10.08 -9.84
C THR A 84 1.78 8.75 -9.10
N MET A 85 1.71 8.80 -7.77
CA MET A 85 1.76 7.61 -6.90
C MET A 85 0.50 7.53 -6.02
N VAL A 86 0.04 6.31 -5.76
CA VAL A 86 -1.03 6.03 -4.79
C VAL A 86 -0.58 4.90 -3.86
N GLU A 87 -0.81 5.05 -2.56
CA GLU A 87 -0.67 4.00 -1.56
C GLU A 87 -2.04 3.70 -0.97
N LEU A 88 -2.34 2.40 -0.81
CA LEU A 88 -3.53 1.91 -0.15
C LEU A 88 -3.12 1.37 1.23
N GLY A 89 -3.51 2.08 2.30
CA GLY A 89 -3.12 1.79 3.68
C GLY A 89 -1.84 2.54 4.06
N GLY A 90 -1.96 3.51 4.98
CA GLY A 90 -0.82 4.32 5.42
C GLY A 90 -0.40 4.07 6.86
N TYR A 91 -1.30 3.55 7.71
CA TYR A 91 -1.07 3.25 9.11
C TYR A 91 -0.45 4.42 9.89
N VAL A 92 0.82 4.32 10.31
CA VAL A 92 1.56 5.39 11.01
C VAL A 92 2.38 6.30 10.07
N GLY A 93 2.29 6.09 8.76
CA GLY A 93 2.91 6.94 7.74
C GLY A 93 4.36 6.61 7.40
N TYR A 94 4.88 5.45 7.82
CA TYR A 94 6.27 5.05 7.53
C TYR A 94 6.53 4.98 6.02
N SER A 95 5.68 4.25 5.28
CA SER A 95 5.70 4.14 3.83
C SER A 95 5.49 5.51 3.16
N ALA A 96 4.46 6.26 3.58
CA ALA A 96 4.19 7.60 3.08
C ALA A 96 5.41 8.54 3.17
N ILE A 97 6.17 8.49 4.28
CA ILE A 97 7.38 9.29 4.48
C ILE A 97 8.54 8.77 3.64
N ALA A 98 8.85 7.46 3.72
CA ALA A 98 9.97 6.87 2.99
C ALA A 98 9.81 7.00 1.48
N PHE A 99 8.63 6.66 0.97
CA PHE A 99 8.31 6.70 -0.44
C PHE A 99 8.10 8.14 -0.90
N GLY A 100 7.49 9.01 -0.09
CA GLY A 100 7.33 10.43 -0.39
C GLY A 100 8.67 11.14 -0.59
N ALA A 101 9.68 10.82 0.23
CA ALA A 101 11.03 11.35 0.06
C ALA A 101 11.66 10.89 -1.27
N ALA A 102 11.64 9.59 -1.56
CA ALA A 102 12.16 9.03 -2.80
C ALA A 102 11.42 9.53 -4.05
N PHE A 103 10.09 9.68 -3.94
CA PHE A 103 9.20 10.19 -4.98
C PHE A 103 9.51 11.66 -5.30
N ARG A 104 9.70 12.50 -4.28
CA ARG A 104 10.14 13.89 -4.48
C ARG A 104 11.50 13.96 -5.15
N GLU A 105 12.48 13.18 -4.69
CA GLU A 105 13.82 13.10 -5.31
C GLU A 105 13.74 12.68 -6.78
N ALA A 106 12.81 11.79 -7.12
CA ALA A 106 12.57 11.33 -8.48
C ALA A 106 11.79 12.36 -9.35
N GLY A 107 11.40 13.51 -8.78
CA GLY A 107 10.67 14.57 -9.48
C GLY A 107 9.17 14.30 -9.59
N GLY A 108 8.60 13.46 -8.73
CA GLY A 108 7.16 13.17 -8.69
C GLY A 108 6.31 14.41 -8.45
N SER A 109 5.06 14.39 -8.93
CA SER A 109 4.14 15.54 -8.86
C SER A 109 3.11 15.42 -7.74
N ARG A 110 2.54 14.22 -7.58
CA ARG A 110 1.46 13.99 -6.61
C ARG A 110 1.51 12.57 -6.08
N TYR A 111 1.50 12.45 -4.76
CA TYR A 111 1.39 11.18 -4.06
C TYR A 111 0.16 11.21 -3.15
N TYR A 112 -0.77 10.28 -3.34
CA TYR A 112 -1.92 10.08 -2.45
C TYR A 112 -1.69 8.89 -1.52
N SER A 113 -1.84 9.09 -0.21
CA SER A 113 -1.86 8.02 0.80
C SER A 113 -3.31 7.85 1.27
N LEU A 114 -3.94 6.74 0.92
CA LEU A 114 -5.35 6.49 1.24
C LEU A 114 -5.44 5.69 2.54
N GLU A 115 -5.98 6.30 3.60
CA GLU A 115 -6.09 5.69 4.92
C GLU A 115 -7.54 5.66 5.38
N TYR A 116 -8.01 4.50 5.82
CA TYR A 116 -9.39 4.32 6.25
C TYR A 116 -9.66 4.92 7.63
N ASN A 117 -8.76 4.69 8.60
CA ASN A 117 -8.95 5.13 9.97
C ASN A 117 -8.60 6.62 10.11
N PRO A 118 -9.53 7.49 10.57
CA PRO A 118 -9.27 8.92 10.69
C PRO A 118 -8.18 9.29 11.71
N GLU A 119 -8.01 8.51 12.78
CA GLU A 119 -6.95 8.71 13.77
C GLU A 119 -5.57 8.41 13.15
N PHE A 120 -5.48 7.33 12.37
CA PHE A 120 -4.27 6.98 11.63
C PHE A 120 -3.97 8.03 10.57
N GLY A 121 -4.99 8.47 9.82
CA GLY A 121 -4.89 9.58 8.88
C GLY A 121 -4.33 10.86 9.49
N ALA A 122 -4.74 11.19 10.72
CA ALA A 122 -4.21 12.33 11.47
C ALA A 122 -2.74 12.13 11.91
N VAL A 123 -2.36 10.92 12.32
CA VAL A 123 -0.96 10.56 12.63
C VAL A 123 -0.09 10.70 11.37
N ILE A 124 -0.51 10.12 10.24
CA ILE A 124 0.21 10.21 8.96
C ILE A 124 0.38 11.68 8.58
N SER A 125 -0.70 12.46 8.59
CA SER A 125 -0.67 13.88 8.21
C SER A 125 0.31 14.67 9.08
N SER A 126 0.34 14.42 10.39
CA SER A 126 1.23 15.09 11.33
C SER A 126 2.71 14.74 11.13
N LEU A 127 3.00 13.47 10.79
CA LEU A 127 4.38 13.01 10.57
C LEU A 127 4.89 13.37 9.16
N VAL A 128 4.02 13.36 8.16
CA VAL A 128 4.31 13.87 6.80
C VAL A 128 4.63 15.36 6.85
N ASP A 129 3.88 16.15 7.61
CA ASP A 129 4.18 17.58 7.78
C ASP A 129 5.50 17.79 8.54
N LEU A 130 5.73 17.03 9.62
CA LEU A 130 7.01 17.06 10.34
C LEU A 130 8.19 16.71 9.42
N ALA A 131 7.99 15.78 8.47
CA ALA A 131 8.97 15.40 7.46
C ALA A 131 9.18 16.45 6.36
N GLY A 132 8.37 17.51 6.32
CA GLY A 132 8.39 18.51 5.26
C GLY A 132 7.92 17.95 3.92
N LEU A 133 6.98 17.00 3.93
CA LEU A 133 6.47 16.28 2.75
C LEU A 133 5.05 16.70 2.32
N HIS A 134 4.43 17.69 2.98
CA HIS A 134 3.03 18.07 2.76
C HIS A 134 2.72 18.59 1.35
N ASP A 135 3.69 19.14 0.64
CA ASP A 135 3.53 19.64 -0.74
C ASP A 135 3.41 18.50 -1.76
N VAL A 136 3.92 17.31 -1.43
CA VAL A 136 3.97 16.16 -2.36
C VAL A 136 3.07 15.01 -1.93
N VAL A 137 2.96 14.73 -0.62
CA VAL A 137 2.12 13.66 -0.06
C VAL A 137 0.82 14.25 0.46
N ARG A 138 -0.30 13.75 -0.07
CA ARG A 138 -1.65 14.11 0.35
C ARG A 138 -2.33 12.89 0.96
N VAL A 139 -2.77 13.01 2.21
CA VAL A 139 -3.52 11.97 2.92
C VAL A 139 -5.01 12.12 2.59
N GLU A 140 -5.65 11.04 2.18
CA GLU A 140 -7.09 10.98 1.95
C GLU A 140 -7.70 10.01 2.95
N ILE A 141 -8.57 10.54 3.80
CA ILE A 141 -9.20 9.75 4.87
C ILE A 141 -10.53 9.18 4.36
N GLY A 142 -10.65 7.86 4.45
CA GLY A 142 -11.85 7.11 4.07
C GLY A 142 -11.51 5.82 3.32
N PRO A 143 -12.53 5.04 2.93
CA PRO A 143 -12.32 3.82 2.16
C PRO A 143 -11.53 4.08 0.87
N ALA A 144 -10.54 3.23 0.60
CA ALA A 144 -9.67 3.34 -0.57
C ALA A 144 -10.47 3.51 -1.87
N SER A 145 -11.46 2.65 -2.09
CA SER A 145 -12.32 2.69 -3.27
C SER A 145 -13.16 3.97 -3.41
N ALA A 146 -13.73 4.47 -2.31
CA ALA A 146 -14.49 5.72 -2.32
C ALA A 146 -13.58 6.89 -2.67
N SER A 147 -12.37 6.94 -2.09
CA SER A 147 -11.35 7.93 -2.42
C SER A 147 -10.89 7.82 -3.87
N LEU A 148 -10.62 6.63 -4.40
CA LEU A 148 -10.25 6.40 -5.80
C LEU A 148 -11.33 6.89 -6.77
N ARG A 149 -12.60 6.52 -6.54
CA ARG A 149 -13.74 6.96 -7.37
C ARG A 149 -13.90 8.47 -7.33
N ARG A 150 -13.81 9.07 -6.15
CA ARG A 150 -13.94 10.52 -5.98
C ARG A 150 -12.81 11.28 -6.68
N LEU A 151 -11.55 10.91 -6.43
CA LEU A 151 -10.38 11.56 -7.06
C LEU A 151 -10.42 11.44 -8.60
N HIS A 152 -10.86 10.29 -9.11
CA HIS A 152 -11.08 10.09 -10.54
C HIS A 152 -12.22 10.99 -11.07
N ALA A 153 -13.38 11.00 -10.40
CA ALA A 153 -14.54 11.81 -10.81
C ALA A 153 -14.25 13.32 -10.77
N GLU A 154 -13.44 13.78 -9.82
CA GLU A 154 -12.96 15.17 -9.72
C GLU A 154 -11.89 15.51 -10.78
N GLY A 155 -11.36 14.51 -11.49
CA GLY A 155 -10.28 14.68 -12.47
C GLY A 155 -8.90 14.99 -11.86
N THR A 156 -8.75 14.81 -10.54
CA THR A 156 -7.51 15.06 -9.78
C THR A 156 -6.56 13.86 -9.81
N LEU A 157 -7.09 12.67 -10.07
CA LEU A 157 -6.35 11.44 -10.34
C LEU A 157 -6.75 10.89 -11.72
N LYS A 158 -5.84 10.95 -12.68
CA LYS A 158 -6.09 10.53 -14.08
C LYS A 158 -5.36 9.24 -14.47
N ASN A 159 -4.26 8.96 -13.79
CA ASN A 159 -3.42 7.79 -13.99
C ASN A 159 -2.64 7.52 -12.69
N ILE A 160 -2.20 6.29 -12.52
CA ILE A 160 -1.35 5.82 -11.43
C ILE A 160 -0.12 5.20 -12.08
N ASP A 161 1.01 5.89 -12.01
CA ASP A 161 2.29 5.36 -12.52
C ASP A 161 2.85 4.32 -11.55
N PHE A 162 2.61 4.53 -10.26
CA PHE A 162 3.06 3.64 -9.19
C PHE A 162 1.98 3.46 -8.13
N MET A 163 1.66 2.22 -7.79
CA MET A 163 0.74 1.88 -6.72
C MET A 163 1.42 1.00 -5.67
N PHE A 164 1.30 1.37 -4.40
CA PHE A 164 1.70 0.52 -3.28
C PHE A 164 0.45 -0.03 -2.58
N LEU A 165 0.37 -1.35 -2.38
CA LEU A 165 -0.75 -2.02 -1.72
C LEU A 165 -0.28 -2.60 -0.38
N ASP A 166 -0.78 -2.04 0.73
CA ASP A 166 -0.42 -2.43 2.10
C ASP A 166 -1.59 -2.29 3.09
N HIS A 167 -2.83 -2.36 2.60
CA HIS A 167 -4.05 -2.31 3.42
C HIS A 167 -4.59 -3.72 3.72
N VAL A 168 -5.88 -3.81 4.02
CA VAL A 168 -6.54 -5.08 4.33
C VAL A 168 -6.56 -5.99 3.10
N LYS A 169 -5.85 -7.12 3.20
CA LYS A 169 -5.52 -8.03 2.08
C LYS A 169 -6.67 -8.42 1.16
N PRO A 170 -7.87 -8.80 1.64
CA PRO A 170 -8.99 -9.10 0.75
C PRO A 170 -9.28 -7.99 -0.28
N LEU A 171 -8.95 -6.74 0.03
CA LEU A 171 -9.24 -5.61 -0.85
C LEU A 171 -8.19 -5.34 -1.94
N TYR A 172 -7.04 -6.03 -1.97
CA TYR A 172 -6.00 -5.75 -2.98
C TYR A 172 -6.52 -5.98 -4.40
N THR A 173 -7.12 -7.14 -4.65
CA THR A 173 -7.66 -7.49 -5.96
C THR A 173 -8.83 -6.58 -6.38
N PRO A 174 -9.89 -6.37 -5.57
CA PRO A 174 -10.98 -5.51 -5.98
C PRO A 174 -10.57 -4.03 -6.15
N ASP A 175 -9.67 -3.49 -5.33
CA ASP A 175 -9.19 -2.11 -5.52
C ASP A 175 -8.29 -1.96 -6.75
N LEU A 176 -7.45 -2.95 -7.06
CA LEU A 176 -6.73 -2.99 -8.33
C LEU A 176 -7.71 -3.02 -9.51
N LYS A 177 -8.69 -3.93 -9.49
CA LYS A 177 -9.72 -4.04 -10.54
C LYS A 177 -10.49 -2.74 -10.72
N LEU A 178 -10.86 -2.08 -9.63
CA LEU A 178 -11.48 -0.76 -9.68
C LEU A 178 -10.58 0.25 -10.42
N CYS A 179 -9.29 0.28 -10.10
CA CYS A 179 -8.35 1.18 -10.78
C CYS A 179 -8.22 0.86 -12.28
N GLU A 180 -8.27 -0.41 -12.67
CA GLU A 180 -8.26 -0.82 -14.08
C GLU A 180 -9.53 -0.38 -14.83
N GLU A 181 -10.71 -0.50 -14.20
CA GLU A 181 -11.98 -0.06 -14.78
C GLU A 181 -12.08 1.45 -14.95
N LEU A 182 -11.54 2.19 -13.97
CA LEU A 182 -11.44 3.64 -14.02
C LEU A 182 -10.33 4.11 -14.99
N GLY A 183 -9.57 3.20 -15.61
CA GLY A 183 -8.45 3.53 -16.48
C GLY A 183 -7.28 4.21 -15.75
N LEU A 184 -7.25 4.13 -14.42
CA LEU A 184 -6.17 4.68 -13.59
C LEU A 184 -4.91 3.82 -13.69
N VAL A 185 -5.07 2.50 -13.80
CA VAL A 185 -3.97 1.54 -14.02
C VAL A 185 -4.02 1.06 -15.47
N GLY A 186 -2.86 1.09 -16.13
CA GLY A 186 -2.71 0.69 -17.52
C GLY A 186 -1.25 0.53 -17.91
N LEU A 187 -0.96 0.53 -19.22
CA LEU A 187 0.40 0.36 -19.75
C LEU A 187 1.41 1.28 -19.05
N GLY A 188 2.47 0.69 -18.49
CA GLY A 188 3.53 1.42 -17.77
C GLY A 188 3.30 1.53 -16.26
N SER A 189 2.08 1.33 -15.75
CA SER A 189 1.82 1.30 -14.31
C SER A 189 2.63 0.19 -13.62
N VAL A 190 3.17 0.53 -12.46
CA VAL A 190 3.94 -0.38 -11.59
C VAL A 190 3.20 -0.55 -10.27
N LEU A 191 3.04 -1.79 -9.82
CA LEU A 191 2.42 -2.13 -8.56
C LEU A 191 3.48 -2.78 -7.66
N ALA A 192 3.49 -2.42 -6.38
CA ALA A 192 4.26 -3.10 -5.35
C ALA A 192 3.29 -3.49 -4.23
N ALA A 193 3.06 -4.79 -4.03
CA ALA A 193 2.17 -5.29 -2.99
C ALA A 193 2.95 -5.94 -1.86
N ASP A 194 2.66 -5.54 -0.63
CA ASP A 194 3.28 -6.06 0.58
C ASP A 194 2.54 -7.27 1.18
N ASN A 195 3.17 -7.95 2.13
CA ASN A 195 2.66 -9.13 2.84
C ASN A 195 2.23 -10.28 1.92
N VAL A 196 2.97 -10.38 0.83
CA VAL A 196 3.17 -11.48 -0.12
C VAL A 196 3.00 -12.90 0.38
N VAL A 197 3.70 -13.16 1.47
CA VAL A 197 4.00 -14.51 1.99
C VAL A 197 3.28 -14.72 3.30
N LYS A 198 3.32 -13.71 4.17
CA LYS A 198 2.64 -13.76 5.47
C LYS A 198 1.93 -12.44 5.73
N PRO A 199 0.60 -12.44 5.97
CA PRO A 199 -0.36 -13.55 5.86
C PRO A 199 -0.54 -14.18 4.47
N GLY A 200 0.06 -13.63 3.41
CA GLY A 200 -0.23 -14.00 2.02
C GLY A 200 -1.44 -13.28 1.44
N ASN A 201 -1.52 -13.24 0.11
CA ASN A 201 -2.68 -12.77 -0.64
C ASN A 201 -2.90 -13.58 -1.94
N PRO A 202 -3.35 -14.85 -1.84
CA PRO A 202 -3.48 -15.72 -3.01
C PRO A 202 -4.37 -15.15 -4.13
N PRO A 203 -5.54 -14.53 -3.86
CA PRO A 203 -6.37 -13.95 -4.91
C PRO A 203 -5.66 -12.84 -5.71
N TYR A 204 -4.89 -11.99 -5.03
CA TYR A 204 -4.11 -10.95 -5.70
C TYR A 204 -3.01 -11.55 -6.57
N LEU A 205 -2.22 -12.47 -6.02
CA LEU A 205 -1.13 -13.12 -6.73
C LEU A 205 -1.62 -13.91 -7.95
N GLU A 206 -2.72 -14.65 -7.82
CA GLU A 206 -3.35 -15.35 -8.93
C GLU A 206 -3.77 -14.36 -10.03
N TYR A 207 -4.39 -13.25 -9.65
CA TYR A 207 -4.85 -12.24 -10.61
C TYR A 207 -3.71 -11.59 -11.39
N VAL A 208 -2.65 -11.11 -10.71
CA VAL A 208 -1.53 -10.41 -11.36
C VAL A 208 -0.55 -11.32 -12.08
N ARG A 209 -0.64 -12.64 -11.88
CA ARG A 209 0.15 -13.67 -12.59
C ARG A 209 -0.65 -14.38 -13.69
N SER A 210 -1.97 -14.18 -13.76
CA SER A 210 -2.81 -14.79 -14.78
C SER A 210 -2.58 -14.18 -16.17
N THR A 211 -2.64 -15.03 -17.20
CA THR A 211 -2.69 -14.58 -18.59
C THR A 211 -4.02 -13.88 -18.89
N VAL A 212 -4.08 -13.15 -20.00
CA VAL A 212 -5.32 -12.52 -20.46
C VAL A 212 -6.42 -13.55 -20.70
N GLU A 213 -6.09 -14.70 -21.29
CA GLU A 213 -7.05 -15.80 -21.54
C GLU A 213 -7.66 -16.31 -20.22
N GLN A 214 -6.83 -16.48 -19.19
CA GLN A 214 -7.27 -16.90 -17.87
C GLN A 214 -8.17 -15.85 -17.22
N LYS A 215 -7.79 -14.57 -17.28
CA LYS A 215 -8.63 -13.47 -16.77
C LYS A 215 -9.98 -13.39 -17.49
N ARG A 216 -10.00 -13.51 -18.83
CA ARG A 216 -11.22 -13.53 -19.65
C ARG A 216 -12.13 -14.71 -19.29
N ALA A 217 -11.57 -15.90 -19.13
CA ALA A 217 -12.33 -17.09 -18.73
C ALA A 217 -12.97 -16.93 -17.34
N THR A 218 -12.20 -16.41 -16.37
CA THR A 218 -12.73 -16.11 -15.03
C THR A 218 -13.82 -15.05 -15.07
N PHE A 219 -13.65 -14.00 -15.88
CA PHE A 219 -14.66 -12.97 -16.08
C PHE A 219 -15.96 -13.55 -16.66
N GLN A 220 -15.89 -14.37 -17.71
CA GLN A 220 -17.06 -15.02 -18.31
C GLN A 220 -17.79 -15.93 -17.32
N LYS A 221 -17.05 -16.79 -16.61
CA LYS A 221 -17.61 -17.68 -15.58
C LYS A 221 -18.31 -16.89 -14.46
N ASN A 222 -17.71 -15.79 -14.01
CA ASN A 222 -18.30 -14.96 -12.97
C ASN A 222 -19.58 -14.27 -13.46
N ALA A 223 -19.58 -13.76 -14.70
CA ALA A 223 -20.77 -13.19 -15.32
C ALA A 223 -21.94 -14.19 -15.35
N GLU A 224 -21.69 -15.43 -15.78
CA GLU A 224 -22.67 -16.53 -15.79
C GLU A 224 -23.21 -16.86 -14.39
N LEU A 225 -22.36 -16.83 -13.37
CA LEU A 225 -22.75 -17.10 -11.98
C LEU A 225 -23.54 -15.96 -11.35
N SER A 226 -23.25 -14.70 -11.69
CA SER A 226 -23.98 -13.52 -11.19
C SER A 226 -25.43 -13.45 -11.67
N PHE A 227 -25.78 -14.06 -12.80
CA PHE A 227 -27.17 -14.19 -13.22
C PHE A 227 -28.00 -15.15 -12.32
N ASN A 228 -27.34 -15.96 -11.48
CA ASN A 228 -27.97 -17.03 -10.71
C ASN A 228 -27.86 -16.87 -9.18
N LYS A 229 -27.40 -15.71 -8.65
CA LYS A 229 -27.31 -15.46 -7.20
C LYS A 229 -28.12 -14.23 -6.76
N PRO A 230 -28.81 -14.30 -5.60
CA PRO A 230 -29.20 -13.09 -4.87
C PRO A 230 -27.94 -12.32 -4.47
N LYS A 231 -27.97 -10.98 -4.53
CA LYS A 231 -26.86 -10.11 -4.10
C LYS A 231 -26.36 -10.56 -2.72
N SER A 232 -25.11 -10.99 -2.63
CA SER A 232 -24.48 -11.34 -1.37
C SER A 232 -24.13 -10.07 -0.59
N ASN A 233 -24.34 -10.08 0.73
CA ASN A 233 -23.82 -9.02 1.59
C ASN A 233 -22.29 -8.96 1.43
N GLY A 234 -21.78 -7.81 0.99
CA GLY A 234 -20.35 -7.56 0.83
C GLY A 234 -19.56 -7.78 2.13
N TYR A 235 -18.24 -7.73 2.01
CA TYR A 235 -17.36 -7.82 3.16
C TYR A 235 -17.69 -6.70 4.17
N LYS A 236 -18.12 -7.09 5.38
CA LYS A 236 -18.41 -6.14 6.46
C LYS A 236 -17.11 -5.65 7.08
N THR A 237 -16.63 -4.50 6.63
CA THR A 237 -15.78 -3.64 7.46
C THR A 237 -16.67 -2.91 8.47
N GLY A 238 -16.19 -2.68 9.69
CA GLY A 238 -17.02 -2.25 10.83
C GLY A 238 -17.87 -0.99 10.65
N ASN A 239 -17.67 -0.16 9.62
CA ASN A 239 -18.44 1.09 9.40
C ASN A 239 -19.03 1.28 7.99
N GLY A 240 -19.42 0.22 7.29
CA GLY A 240 -20.54 0.31 6.32
C GLY A 240 -20.25 0.78 4.88
N ASP A 241 -19.06 1.24 4.53
CA ASP A 241 -18.69 1.43 3.12
C ASP A 241 -18.14 0.13 2.53
N GLN A 242 -19.06 -0.61 1.89
CA GLN A 242 -18.81 -1.91 1.27
C GLN A 242 -18.33 -1.71 -0.17
N LEU A 243 -17.18 -2.29 -0.51
CA LEU A 243 -16.98 -2.77 -1.87
C LEU A 243 -17.63 -4.14 -1.97
N ASP A 244 -18.69 -4.22 -2.76
CA ASP A 244 -19.16 -5.51 -3.24
C ASP A 244 -18.18 -5.96 -4.35
N GLU A 245 -17.39 -7.00 -4.07
CA GLU A 245 -16.46 -7.58 -5.05
C GLU A 245 -17.18 -8.06 -6.32
N SER A 246 -18.50 -8.26 -6.28
CA SER A 246 -19.30 -8.60 -7.45
C SER A 246 -19.57 -7.41 -8.38
N GLU A 247 -19.31 -6.17 -7.95
CA GLU A 247 -19.50 -4.94 -8.73
C GLU A 247 -18.23 -4.44 -9.43
N VAL A 248 -17.07 -5.04 -9.16
CA VAL A 248 -15.78 -4.70 -9.80
C VAL A 248 -15.17 -5.91 -10.50
N HIS A 249 -14.97 -5.78 -11.79
CA HIS A 249 -14.52 -6.84 -12.69
C HIS A 249 -13.08 -6.66 -13.15
N GLY A 250 -12.61 -5.42 -13.25
CA GLY A 250 -11.27 -5.09 -13.74
C GLY A 250 -11.20 -5.06 -15.26
N ASN A 251 -9.99 -4.95 -15.79
CA ASN A 251 -9.72 -5.04 -17.21
C ASN A 251 -8.99 -6.36 -17.53
N PRO A 252 -9.71 -7.40 -18.00
CA PRO A 252 -9.10 -8.71 -18.23
C PRO A 252 -8.08 -8.71 -19.38
N ASN A 253 -8.00 -7.63 -20.16
CA ASN A 253 -7.10 -7.51 -21.30
C ASN A 253 -5.71 -6.99 -20.92
N LEU A 254 -5.51 -6.52 -19.68
CA LEU A 254 -4.21 -6.03 -19.23
C LEU A 254 -3.22 -7.18 -19.03
N ILE A 255 -2.03 -7.01 -19.60
CA ILE A 255 -0.90 -7.94 -19.48
C ILE A 255 -0.03 -7.48 -18.32
N TYR A 256 0.10 -8.34 -17.31
CA TYR A 256 0.99 -8.11 -16.18
C TYR A 256 2.21 -9.03 -16.24
N VAL A 257 3.37 -8.48 -15.91
CA VAL A 257 4.59 -9.24 -15.62
C VAL A 257 4.95 -8.98 -14.17
N SER A 258 5.02 -10.06 -13.40
CA SER A 258 5.26 -9.99 -11.96
C SER A 258 6.58 -10.65 -11.59
N SER A 259 7.27 -10.06 -10.63
CA SER A 259 8.49 -10.57 -10.02
C SER A 259 8.37 -10.49 -8.52
N PHE A 260 8.89 -11.51 -7.85
CA PHE A 260 8.81 -11.65 -6.40
C PHE A 260 10.15 -11.26 -5.79
N VAL A 261 10.16 -10.27 -4.91
CA VAL A 261 11.40 -9.76 -4.27
C VAL A 261 11.35 -10.06 -2.79
N GLU A 262 12.21 -10.99 -2.36
CA GLU A 262 12.28 -11.41 -0.97
C GLU A 262 12.77 -10.28 -0.04
N GLY A 263 12.22 -10.24 1.16
CA GLY A 263 12.61 -9.29 2.19
C GLY A 263 12.24 -9.76 3.60
N TRP A 264 12.27 -8.81 4.53
CA TRP A 264 12.04 -9.08 5.95
C TRP A 264 11.00 -8.12 6.50
N GLU A 265 10.06 -8.68 7.27
CA GLU A 265 9.22 -7.92 8.20
C GLU A 265 10.09 -7.21 9.25
N PRO A 266 9.61 -6.11 9.86
CA PRO A 266 10.28 -5.51 11.02
C PRO A 266 10.50 -6.48 12.20
N SER A 267 9.71 -7.55 12.28
CA SER A 267 9.84 -8.63 13.26
C SER A 267 10.97 -9.62 12.96
N GLY A 268 11.67 -9.48 11.83
CA GLY A 268 12.69 -10.43 11.38
C GLY A 268 12.13 -11.72 10.79
N VAL A 269 10.84 -11.74 10.43
CA VAL A 269 10.21 -12.86 9.71
C VAL A 269 10.39 -12.66 8.19
N PRO A 270 10.75 -13.72 7.43
CA PRO A 270 10.83 -13.62 5.97
C PRO A 270 9.46 -13.28 5.36
N ASP A 271 9.46 -12.38 4.38
CA ASP A 271 8.30 -12.01 3.57
C ASP A 271 8.78 -11.54 2.17
N ALA A 272 7.91 -10.92 1.38
CA ALA A 272 8.28 -10.43 0.05
C ALA A 272 7.34 -9.32 -0.45
N ILE A 273 7.87 -8.52 -1.38
CA ILE A 273 7.10 -7.61 -2.21
C ILE A 273 6.82 -8.28 -3.57
N GLU A 274 5.55 -8.35 -3.97
CA GLU A 274 5.20 -8.66 -5.37
C GLU A 274 5.31 -7.37 -6.17
N VAL A 275 6.27 -7.32 -7.09
CA VAL A 275 6.42 -6.20 -8.03
C VAL A 275 5.78 -6.60 -9.36
N THR A 276 4.74 -5.89 -9.76
CA THR A 276 4.00 -6.14 -10.99
C THR A 276 4.09 -4.94 -11.92
N ARG A 277 4.30 -5.18 -13.22
CA ARG A 277 4.29 -4.14 -14.26
C ARG A 277 3.22 -4.44 -15.28
N CYS A 278 2.41 -3.45 -15.63
CA CYS A 278 1.53 -3.54 -16.79
C CYS A 278 2.35 -3.33 -18.06
N THR A 279 2.52 -4.38 -18.88
CA THR A 279 3.38 -4.36 -20.07
C THR A 279 2.61 -4.26 -21.38
N GLY A 280 1.28 -4.38 -21.35
CA GLY A 280 0.49 -4.32 -22.56
C GLY A 280 -1.01 -4.47 -22.34
N LEU A 281 -1.73 -4.41 -23.45
CA LEU A 281 -3.16 -4.66 -23.56
C LEU A 281 -3.36 -5.61 -24.74
N GLN A 282 -4.06 -6.72 -24.54
CA GLN A 282 -4.38 -7.68 -25.59
C GLN A 282 -5.80 -7.44 -26.12
N GLY A 283 -5.91 -7.27 -27.43
CA GLY A 283 -7.18 -7.09 -28.15
C GLY A 283 -8.08 -8.32 -28.16
#